data_AF-A0A9W8E7X6-F1
#
_entry.id   AF-A0A9W8E7X6-F1
#
_cell.length_a   1.000
_cell.length_b   1.000
_cell.length_c   1.000
_cell.angle_alpha   90.00
_cell.angle_beta   90.00
_cell.angle_gamma   90.00
#
_symmetry.space_group_name_H-M   'P 1'
#
loop_
_entity.id
_entity.type
_entity.pdbx_description
1 polymer ?
#
loop_
_entity_poly.entity_id
_entity_poly.type
_entity_poly.pdbx_seq_one_letter_code
_entity_poly.pdbx_strand_id
1 'polypeptide(L)'
;MGTDIQVVDNHDEANGSDADDDDYGWITPANVEHVNARLGNGMVALNKKKQQIKVACTTFDFAMQNVILQSGMNLAAADGRQITSVKTWVQRCHACYAIIKRQNKRFCPECGNSTLTRVAASIDEQGNTRVHLKSGFQFNTRGTIFPIPRPKGGKKHTEMVFRQDQKEYMRAMHIKEKGAVKVTNVFDPDYIPKILLGHSGRGRQHNMSDVVAIRQKGRRATGNRKKRS
;
A
#
# COMPACT_ATOMS: atom_id res chain seq x y z
N MET A 1 -17.70 -21.66 -10.98
CA MET A 1 -17.86 -21.59 -9.51
C MET A 1 -17.72 -20.13 -9.12
N GLY A 2 -18.82 -19.39 -9.17
CA GLY A 2 -18.85 -17.97 -8.81
C GLY A 2 -18.86 -17.87 -7.29
N THR A 3 -17.87 -17.18 -6.72
CA THR A 3 -17.93 -16.79 -5.31
C THR A 3 -18.86 -15.60 -5.23
N ASP A 4 -20.02 -15.76 -4.60
CA ASP A 4 -20.91 -14.65 -4.28
C ASP A 4 -20.22 -13.74 -3.26
N ILE A 5 -19.88 -12.54 -3.69
CA ILE A 5 -19.21 -11.54 -2.87
C ILE A 5 -20.28 -10.58 -2.37
N GLN A 6 -20.58 -10.67 -1.07
CA GLN A 6 -21.54 -9.80 -0.42
C GLN A 6 -20.86 -8.46 -0.03
N VAL A 7 -21.41 -7.37 -0.58
CA VAL A 7 -21.13 -6.01 -0.08
C VAL A 7 -22.08 -5.80 1.09
N VAL A 8 -21.53 -5.78 2.31
CA VAL A 8 -22.32 -5.54 3.52
C VAL A 8 -22.09 -4.09 3.93
N ASP A 9 -23.15 -3.27 3.87
CA ASP A 9 -23.15 -1.93 4.45
C ASP A 9 -23.25 -2.08 5.98
N ASN A 10 -22.17 -1.77 6.70
CA ASN A 10 -22.17 -1.76 8.15
C ASN A 10 -23.03 -0.59 8.66
N HIS A 11 -24.19 -0.90 9.22
CA HIS A 11 -25.02 0.05 9.97
C HIS A 11 -24.77 -0.12 11.48
N ASP A 12 -23.55 0.17 11.91
CA ASP A 12 -23.22 0.23 13.33
C ASP A 12 -23.22 1.70 13.79
N GLU A 13 -24.16 2.00 14.70
CA GLU A 13 -24.30 3.23 15.46
C GLU A 13 -22.94 3.64 16.06
N ALA A 14 -22.37 4.71 15.52
CA ALA A 14 -21.13 5.30 16.01
C ALA A 14 -21.40 6.07 17.31
N ASN A 15 -21.30 5.38 18.44
CA ASN A 15 -21.00 6.02 19.73
C ASN A 15 -19.66 5.49 20.25
N GLY A 16 -18.59 5.86 19.55
CA GLY A 16 -17.23 5.72 20.02
C GLY A 16 -16.65 7.12 20.13
N SER A 17 -16.44 7.59 21.35
CA SER A 17 -15.63 8.77 21.63
C SER A 17 -14.28 8.63 20.93
N ASP A 18 -14.03 9.45 19.90
CA ASP A 18 -12.69 9.75 19.40
C ASP A 18 -11.93 10.37 20.57
N ALA A 19 -11.30 9.52 21.37
CA ALA A 19 -10.23 9.93 22.27
C ALA A 19 -9.00 10.10 21.38
N ASP A 20 -8.68 11.37 21.11
CA ASP A 20 -7.48 11.88 20.43
C ASP A 20 -6.30 10.90 20.47
N ASP A 21 -6.09 10.17 19.37
CA ASP A 21 -4.97 9.24 19.12
C ASP A 21 -3.73 10.05 18.65
N ASP A 22 -3.54 11.22 19.27
CA ASP A 22 -2.58 12.26 18.91
C ASP A 22 -1.26 12.14 19.71
N ASP A 23 -1.21 11.26 20.72
CA ASP A 23 -0.07 11.14 21.64
C ASP A 23 0.98 10.12 21.18
N TYR A 24 1.33 10.16 19.89
CA TYR A 24 2.53 9.48 19.39
C TYR A 24 3.60 10.52 19.10
N GLY A 25 4.30 10.92 20.17
CA GLY A 25 5.50 11.74 20.09
C GLY A 25 6.58 11.17 19.14
N TRP A 26 7.61 11.97 18.89
CA TRP A 26 8.74 11.62 18.02
C TRP A 26 9.34 10.25 18.36
N ILE A 27 9.68 9.46 17.34
CA ILE A 27 10.47 8.24 17.54
C ILE A 27 11.87 8.67 18.01
N THR A 28 12.18 8.40 19.27
CA THR A 28 13.47 8.65 19.91
C THR A 28 14.24 7.33 20.04
N PRO A 29 15.58 7.36 20.20
CA PRO A 29 16.37 6.15 20.45
C PRO A 29 15.87 5.32 21.65
N ALA A 30 15.24 5.97 22.63
CA ALA A 30 14.67 5.30 23.80
C ALA A 30 13.32 4.61 23.52
N ASN A 31 12.56 5.04 22.51
CA ASN A 31 11.24 4.47 22.21
C ASN A 31 11.20 3.57 20.97
N VAL A 32 12.30 3.49 20.22
CA VAL A 32 12.36 2.71 18.97
C VAL A 32 12.03 1.24 19.18
N GLU A 33 12.48 0.64 20.29
CA GLU A 33 12.19 -0.76 20.61
C GLU A 33 10.71 -0.99 20.94
N HIS A 34 10.09 -0.06 21.68
CA HIS A 34 8.66 -0.10 22.01
C HIS A 34 7.79 0.08 20.76
N VAL A 35 8.19 0.97 19.85
CA VAL A 35 7.51 1.20 18.57
C VAL A 35 7.64 -0.02 17.68
N ASN A 36 8.84 -0.62 17.59
CA ASN A 36 9.07 -1.86 16.83
C ASN A 36 8.24 -3.03 17.39
N ALA A 37 8.19 -3.18 18.70
CA ALA A 37 7.38 -4.19 19.37
C ALA A 37 5.88 -4.04 19.10
N ARG A 38 5.40 -2.80 18.96
CA ARG A 38 3.99 -2.50 18.67
C ARG A 38 3.64 -2.69 17.20
N LEU A 39 4.59 -2.43 16.30
CA LEU A 39 4.47 -2.69 14.87
C LEU A 39 4.63 -4.18 14.51
N GLY A 40 4.98 -5.04 15.46
CA GLY A 40 5.16 -6.48 15.24
C GLY A 40 6.53 -6.85 14.65
N ASN A 41 7.51 -5.96 14.80
CA ASN A 41 8.90 -6.13 14.38
C ASN A 41 9.84 -6.47 15.56
N GLY A 42 9.30 -6.74 16.76
CA GLY A 42 10.09 -6.90 17.97
C GLY A 42 9.55 -7.96 18.90
N MET A 43 10.44 -8.88 19.30
CA MET A 43 10.22 -9.90 20.32
C MET A 43 9.86 -9.24 21.65
N VAL A 44 8.58 -9.24 22.02
CA VAL A 44 8.17 -8.91 23.40
C VAL A 44 7.34 -10.05 23.96
N ALA A 45 7.89 -10.67 25.00
CA ALA A 45 7.24 -11.64 25.84
C ALA A 45 6.08 -10.96 26.60
N LEU A 46 4.87 -11.08 26.07
CA LEU A 46 3.67 -10.67 26.80
C LEU A 46 3.27 -11.77 27.77
N ASN A 47 3.41 -11.47 29.06
CA ASN A 47 2.89 -12.25 30.19
C ASN A 47 1.36 -12.14 30.26
N LYS A 48 0.65 -12.80 29.34
CA LYS A 48 -0.78 -13.06 29.46
C LYS A 48 -0.95 -14.57 29.54
N LYS A 49 -1.69 -15.07 30.55
CA LYS A 49 -1.95 -16.51 30.80
C LYS A 49 -2.18 -17.24 29.48
N LYS A 50 -1.15 -17.93 28.99
CA LYS A 50 -1.18 -18.62 27.71
C LYS A 50 -2.04 -19.87 27.89
N GLN A 51 -3.13 -19.96 27.13
CA GLN A 51 -3.69 -21.26 26.80
C GLN A 51 -2.55 -22.12 26.22
N GLN A 52 -2.34 -23.32 26.73
CA GLN A 52 -1.27 -24.18 26.21
C GLN A 52 -1.61 -24.58 24.77
N ILE A 53 -0.97 -23.93 23.80
CA ILE A 53 -1.07 -24.28 22.39
C ILE A 53 -0.08 -25.42 22.12
N LYS A 54 -0.56 -26.58 21.69
CA LYS A 54 0.28 -27.77 21.42
C LYS A 54 1.18 -27.60 20.18
N VAL A 55 0.64 -26.99 19.12
CA VAL A 55 1.33 -26.77 17.84
C VAL A 55 0.89 -25.44 17.24
N ALA A 56 1.83 -24.66 16.71
CA ALA A 56 1.57 -23.45 15.95
C ALA A 56 2.51 -23.37 14.74
N CYS A 57 2.02 -22.79 13.64
CA CYS A 57 2.81 -22.50 12.45
C CYS A 57 3.27 -21.03 12.47
N THR A 58 4.48 -20.75 11.97
CA THR A 58 5.01 -19.39 11.84
C THR A 58 5.32 -19.11 10.38
N THR A 59 4.74 -18.04 9.82
CA THR A 59 4.99 -17.61 8.44
C THR A 59 4.88 -16.10 8.29
N PHE A 60 5.65 -15.52 7.37
CA PHE A 60 5.62 -14.09 7.03
C PHE A 60 4.75 -13.78 5.80
N ASP A 61 4.28 -14.78 5.05
CA ASP A 61 3.42 -14.54 3.89
C ASP A 61 1.96 -14.38 4.30
N PHE A 62 1.40 -13.19 4.13
CA PHE A 62 -0.01 -12.89 4.43
C PHE A 62 -0.99 -13.82 3.72
N ALA A 63 -0.67 -14.32 2.52
CA ALA A 63 -1.54 -15.26 1.83
C ALA A 63 -1.62 -16.59 2.59
N MET A 64 -0.49 -17.11 3.03
CA MET A 64 -0.41 -18.33 3.84
C MET A 64 -1.04 -18.16 5.22
N GLN A 65 -0.86 -16.99 5.85
CA GLN A 65 -1.49 -16.71 7.14
C GLN A 65 -3.03 -16.83 7.07
N ASN A 66 -3.65 -16.33 6.00
CA ASN A 66 -5.09 -16.45 5.82
C ASN A 66 -5.55 -17.91 5.66
N VAL A 67 -4.80 -18.71 4.90
CA VAL A 67 -5.11 -20.13 4.69
C VAL A 67 -4.99 -20.91 6.00
N ILE A 68 -3.93 -20.67 6.78
CA ILE A 68 -3.70 -21.33 8.08
C ILE A 68 -4.85 -20.99 9.05
N LEU A 69 -5.23 -19.72 9.13
CA LEU A 69 -6.34 -19.28 9.98
C LEU A 69 -7.68 -19.90 9.54
N GLN A 70 -7.95 -19.96 8.23
CA GLN A 70 -9.17 -20.62 7.70
C GLN A 70 -9.19 -22.13 7.92
N SER A 71 -8.03 -22.77 7.95
CA SER A 71 -7.90 -24.20 8.26
C SER A 71 -8.06 -24.53 9.75
N GLY A 72 -8.28 -23.51 10.60
CA GLY A 72 -8.43 -23.69 12.05
C GLY A 72 -7.13 -24.00 12.79
N MET A 73 -5.98 -23.79 12.16
CA MET A 73 -4.67 -24.02 12.77
C MET A 73 -4.19 -22.78 13.51
N ASN A 74 -3.43 -22.99 14.59
CA ASN A 74 -2.83 -21.88 15.33
C ASN A 74 -1.68 -21.27 14.52
N LEU A 75 -1.73 -19.96 14.32
CA LEU A 75 -0.70 -19.17 13.69
C LEU A 75 0.04 -18.35 14.76
N ALA A 76 1.37 -18.41 14.76
CA ALA A 76 2.24 -17.60 15.60
C ALA A 76 3.03 -16.59 14.74
N ALA A 77 3.21 -15.39 15.28
CA ALA A 77 4.20 -14.44 14.77
C ALA A 77 5.62 -14.92 15.12
N ALA A 78 6.64 -14.36 14.45
CA ALA A 78 8.04 -14.62 14.80
C ALA A 78 8.36 -14.33 16.28
N ASP A 79 7.63 -13.39 16.87
CA ASP A 79 7.75 -12.99 18.28
C ASP A 79 7.03 -13.94 19.26
N GLY A 80 6.42 -15.03 18.79
CA GLY A 80 5.69 -16.00 19.63
C GLY A 80 4.31 -15.53 20.10
N ARG A 81 3.78 -14.45 19.50
CA ARG A 81 2.39 -13.98 19.70
C ARG A 81 1.45 -14.80 18.83
N GLN A 82 0.29 -15.19 19.38
CA GLN A 82 -0.75 -15.85 18.60
C GLN A 82 -1.48 -14.82 17.74
N ILE A 83 -1.57 -15.10 16.44
CA ILE A 83 -2.33 -14.28 15.49
C ILE A 83 -3.76 -14.83 15.43
N THR A 84 -4.74 -13.99 15.74
CA THR A 84 -6.17 -14.36 15.72
C THR A 84 -6.88 -13.94 14.43
N SER A 85 -6.46 -12.81 13.83
CA SER A 85 -7.02 -12.31 12.59
C SER A 85 -5.95 -11.59 11.77
N VAL A 86 -6.10 -11.62 10.46
CA VAL A 86 -5.19 -10.95 9.51
C VAL A 86 -5.99 -9.92 8.72
N LYS A 87 -5.52 -8.67 8.75
CA LYS A 87 -6.10 -7.61 7.92
C LYS A 87 -5.68 -7.82 6.47
N THR A 88 -6.62 -8.24 5.65
CA THR A 88 -6.36 -8.37 4.21
C THR A 88 -6.76 -7.11 3.46
N TRP A 89 -6.06 -6.85 2.38
CA TRP A 89 -6.35 -5.74 1.49
C TRP A 89 -6.62 -6.31 0.09
N VAL A 90 -7.57 -5.72 -0.62
CA VAL A 90 -7.88 -6.04 -2.02
C VAL A 90 -7.98 -4.74 -2.82
N GLN A 91 -7.84 -4.83 -4.14
CA GLN A 91 -8.08 -3.71 -5.03
C GLN A 91 -9.52 -3.80 -5.55
N ARG A 92 -10.35 -2.80 -5.28
CA ARG A 92 -11.71 -2.70 -5.82
C ARG A 92 -11.74 -1.60 -6.88
N CYS A 93 -12.35 -1.87 -8.03
CA CYS A 93 -12.61 -0.84 -9.01
C CYS A 93 -13.83 0.01 -8.59
N HIS A 94 -13.73 1.33 -8.56
CA HIS A 94 -14.90 2.18 -8.25
C HIS A 94 -15.85 2.36 -9.44
N ALA A 95 -15.44 1.99 -10.66
CA ALA A 95 -16.24 2.15 -11.88
C ALA A 95 -16.99 0.85 -12.25
N CYS A 96 -16.31 -0.29 -12.32
CA CYS A 96 -16.92 -1.59 -12.68
C CYS A 96 -17.15 -2.52 -11.47
N TYR A 97 -16.83 -2.07 -10.25
CA TYR A 97 -16.99 -2.82 -9.00
C TYR A 97 -16.26 -4.15 -8.88
N ALA A 98 -15.47 -4.52 -9.89
CA ALA A 98 -14.64 -5.72 -9.86
C ALA A 98 -13.63 -5.69 -8.71
N ILE A 99 -13.51 -6.82 -8.02
CA ILE A 99 -12.57 -7.05 -6.93
C ILE A 99 -11.37 -7.84 -7.48
N ILE A 100 -10.18 -7.30 -7.29
CA ILE A 100 -8.92 -7.84 -7.79
C ILE A 100 -8.02 -8.12 -6.59
N LYS A 101 -7.66 -9.40 -6.43
CA LYS A 101 -6.77 -9.86 -5.35
C LYS A 101 -5.30 -9.41 -5.54
N ARG A 102 -4.89 -9.09 -6.78
CA ARG A 102 -3.52 -8.66 -7.11
C ARG A 102 -3.32 -7.17 -6.75
N GLN A 103 -2.48 -6.89 -5.76
CA GLN A 103 -2.22 -5.54 -5.23
C GLN A 103 -1.34 -4.64 -6.13
N ASN A 104 -0.58 -5.23 -7.05
CA ASN A 104 0.47 -4.53 -7.79
C ASN A 104 -0.02 -3.86 -9.09
N LYS A 105 -1.31 -3.97 -9.41
CA LYS A 105 -1.89 -3.41 -10.65
C LYS A 105 -2.31 -1.95 -10.44
N ARG A 106 -2.04 -1.11 -11.44
CA ARG A 106 -2.48 0.30 -11.48
C ARG A 106 -3.78 0.48 -12.27
N PHE A 107 -4.01 -0.39 -13.26
CA PHE A 107 -5.18 -0.39 -14.12
C PHE A 107 -6.05 -1.61 -13.82
N CYS A 108 -7.37 -1.44 -13.92
CA CYS A 108 -8.32 -2.53 -13.77
C CYS A 108 -8.25 -3.46 -15.00
N PRO A 109 -8.13 -4.79 -14.83
CA PRO A 109 -8.12 -5.72 -15.96
C PRO A 109 -9.47 -5.84 -16.68
N GLU A 110 -10.59 -5.55 -16.00
CA GLU A 110 -11.93 -5.65 -16.58
C GLU A 110 -12.28 -4.42 -17.43
N CYS A 111 -12.10 -3.20 -16.87
CA CYS A 111 -12.50 -1.96 -17.55
C CYS A 111 -11.33 -1.14 -18.12
N GLY A 112 -10.08 -1.54 -17.91
CA GLY A 112 -8.87 -0.88 -18.42
C GLY A 112 -8.52 0.47 -17.77
N ASN A 113 -9.40 1.05 -16.95
CA ASN A 113 -9.19 2.38 -16.36
C ASN A 113 -8.34 2.33 -15.07
N SER A 114 -7.71 3.46 -14.71
CA SER A 114 -6.94 3.63 -13.47
C SER A 114 -7.85 3.93 -12.27
N THR A 115 -8.80 3.05 -12.02
CA THR A 115 -9.92 3.25 -11.08
C THR A 115 -9.84 2.34 -9.85
N LEU A 116 -8.68 1.72 -9.63
CA LEU A 116 -8.46 0.81 -8.51
C LEU A 116 -8.25 1.59 -7.20
N THR A 117 -9.01 1.21 -6.17
CA THR A 117 -8.83 1.68 -4.79
C THR A 117 -8.47 0.50 -3.89
N ARG A 118 -7.54 0.73 -2.96
CA ARG A 118 -7.18 -0.27 -1.95
C ARG A 118 -8.26 -0.26 -0.87
N VAL A 119 -8.90 -1.41 -0.65
CA VAL A 119 -9.97 -1.57 0.34
C VAL A 119 -9.64 -2.73 1.27
N ALA A 120 -10.01 -2.61 2.55
CA ALA A 120 -9.87 -3.70 3.51
C ALA A 120 -10.91 -4.78 3.23
N ALA A 121 -10.51 -6.04 3.35
CA ALA A 121 -11.40 -7.18 3.22
C ALA A 121 -11.23 -8.13 4.41
N SER A 122 -12.33 -8.73 4.82
CA SER A 122 -12.36 -9.90 5.69
C SER A 122 -12.84 -11.11 4.90
N ILE A 123 -12.48 -12.29 5.37
CA ILE A 123 -12.96 -13.55 4.81
C ILE A 123 -13.75 -14.21 5.94
N ASP A 124 -15.00 -14.53 5.64
CA ASP A 124 -15.93 -15.18 6.56
C ASP A 124 -15.60 -16.68 6.72
N GLU A 125 -16.16 -17.34 7.73
CA GLU A 125 -15.98 -18.78 7.99
C GLU A 125 -16.45 -19.64 6.81
N GLN A 126 -17.44 -19.15 6.06
CA GLN A 126 -17.95 -19.79 4.84
C GLN A 126 -17.07 -19.53 3.60
N GLY A 127 -15.94 -18.81 3.75
CA GLY A 127 -15.03 -18.46 2.66
C GLY A 127 -15.44 -17.23 1.84
N ASN A 128 -16.54 -16.57 2.20
CA ASN A 128 -17.03 -15.39 1.51
C ASN A 128 -16.17 -14.17 1.85
N THR A 129 -15.71 -13.44 0.83
CA THR A 129 -14.90 -12.22 1.03
C THR A 129 -15.81 -11.02 1.23
N ARG A 130 -15.82 -10.43 2.42
CA ARG A 130 -16.56 -9.21 2.73
C ARG A 130 -15.64 -8.01 2.60
N VAL A 131 -16.05 -7.01 1.83
CA VAL A 131 -15.25 -5.80 1.60
C VAL A 131 -15.78 -4.68 2.49
N HIS A 132 -14.89 -4.05 3.27
CA HIS A 132 -15.26 -2.99 4.20
C HIS A 132 -15.06 -1.62 3.55
N LEU A 133 -16.16 -0.95 3.20
CA LEU A 133 -16.17 0.44 2.75
C LEU A 133 -16.78 1.33 3.83
N LYS A 134 -16.45 2.63 3.77
CA LYS A 134 -17.19 3.64 4.53
C LYS A 134 -18.63 3.69 4.02
N SER A 135 -19.61 3.79 4.92
CA SER A 135 -21.00 4.03 4.55
C SER A 135 -21.12 5.30 3.69
N GLY A 136 -21.88 5.22 2.59
CA GLY A 136 -22.01 6.31 1.63
C GLY A 136 -20.71 6.67 0.90
N PHE A 137 -19.79 5.70 0.70
CA PHE A 137 -18.54 5.95 -0.01
C PHE A 137 -18.79 6.47 -1.42
N GLN A 138 -18.53 7.76 -1.64
CA GLN A 138 -18.54 8.40 -2.95
C GLN A 138 -17.12 8.72 -3.39
N PHE A 139 -16.78 8.30 -4.61
CA PHE A 139 -15.48 8.61 -5.19
C PHE A 139 -15.38 10.09 -5.56
N ASN A 140 -14.32 10.76 -5.10
CA ASN A 140 -14.08 12.16 -5.42
C ASN A 140 -13.49 12.31 -6.83
N THR A 141 -14.21 12.95 -7.73
CA THR A 141 -13.81 13.22 -9.12
C THR A 141 -12.88 14.44 -9.25
N ARG A 142 -12.56 15.14 -8.16
CA ARG A 142 -11.69 16.30 -8.20
C ARG A 142 -10.31 15.94 -8.71
N GLY A 143 -9.87 16.61 -9.77
CA GLY A 143 -8.55 16.43 -10.36
C GLY A 143 -8.46 15.31 -11.41
N THR A 144 -9.57 14.66 -11.77
CA THR A 144 -9.60 13.71 -12.89
C THR A 144 -9.74 14.40 -14.25
N ILE A 145 -10.39 15.57 -14.29
CA ILE A 145 -10.56 16.38 -15.51
C ILE A 145 -9.49 17.46 -15.56
N PHE A 146 -8.62 17.39 -16.57
CA PHE A 146 -7.55 18.36 -16.82
C PHE A 146 -7.23 18.43 -18.33
N PRO A 147 -6.72 19.57 -18.83
CA PRO A 147 -6.34 19.67 -20.23
C PRO A 147 -5.16 18.74 -20.54
N ILE A 148 -5.35 17.87 -21.53
CA ILE A 148 -4.34 16.94 -22.00
C ILE A 148 -3.54 17.64 -23.11
N PRO A 149 -2.19 17.71 -23.01
CA PRO A 149 -1.35 18.22 -24.07
C PRO A 149 -1.46 17.33 -25.31
N ARG A 150 -1.26 17.92 -26.49
CA ARG A 150 -1.22 17.15 -27.73
C ARG A 150 -0.12 16.07 -27.66
N PRO A 151 -0.38 14.84 -28.15
CA PRO A 151 0.63 13.79 -28.16
C PRO A 151 1.83 14.24 -29.01
N LYS A 152 3.05 13.96 -28.53
CA LYS A 152 4.29 14.31 -29.23
C LYS A 152 5.19 13.09 -29.31
N GLY A 153 5.61 12.75 -30.52
CA GLY A 153 6.62 11.73 -30.74
C GLY A 153 8.03 12.17 -30.32
N GLY A 154 8.94 11.21 -30.20
CA GLY A 154 10.36 11.44 -30.00
C GLY A 154 10.97 10.63 -28.86
N LYS A 155 12.30 10.46 -28.88
CA LYS A 155 13.03 9.66 -27.87
C LYS A 155 13.00 10.24 -26.45
N LYS A 156 12.87 11.57 -26.32
CA LYS A 156 12.96 12.31 -25.05
C LYS A 156 11.61 12.82 -24.53
N HIS A 157 10.50 12.45 -25.14
CA HIS A 157 9.19 12.90 -24.69
C HIS A 157 8.64 11.93 -23.64
N THR A 158 8.20 12.47 -22.50
CA THR A 158 7.55 11.73 -21.42
C THR A 158 6.05 12.02 -21.47
N GLU A 159 5.30 11.12 -22.11
CA GLU A 159 3.84 11.23 -22.15
C GLU A 159 3.20 10.76 -20.84
N MET A 160 2.02 11.30 -20.57
CA MET A 160 1.21 10.83 -19.45
C MET A 160 0.67 9.44 -19.74
N VAL A 161 0.61 8.60 -18.71
CA VAL A 161 0.10 7.24 -18.84
C VAL A 161 -1.41 7.21 -18.58
N PHE A 162 -2.18 6.77 -19.57
CA PHE A 162 -3.63 6.62 -19.52
C PHE A 162 -4.09 5.17 -19.48
N ARG A 163 -3.30 4.24 -20.03
CA ARG A 163 -3.65 2.82 -20.14
C ARG A 163 -2.44 1.92 -19.89
N GLN A 164 -2.72 0.64 -19.63
CA GLN A 164 -1.72 -0.38 -19.33
C GLN A 164 -0.87 -0.79 -20.55
N ASP A 165 -1.45 -0.74 -21.75
CA ASP A 165 -0.83 -1.15 -23.02
C ASP A 165 0.11 -0.07 -23.61
N GLN A 166 0.16 1.12 -23.01
CA GLN A 166 1.04 2.19 -23.47
C GLN A 166 2.51 1.83 -23.29
N LYS A 167 3.32 2.16 -24.30
CA LYS A 167 4.76 1.86 -24.32
C LYS A 167 5.48 2.48 -23.13
N GLU A 168 5.05 3.65 -22.69
CA GLU A 168 5.58 4.42 -21.57
C GLU A 168 5.37 3.66 -20.26
N TYR A 169 4.16 3.10 -20.07
CA TYR A 169 3.85 2.27 -18.90
C TYR A 169 4.70 1.00 -18.90
N MET A 170 4.75 0.30 -20.02
CA MET A 170 5.58 -0.90 -20.14
C MET A 170 7.04 -0.59 -19.86
N ARG A 171 7.59 0.47 -20.46
CA ARG A 171 8.99 0.88 -20.27
C ARG A 171 9.26 1.22 -18.80
N ALA A 172 8.35 1.92 -18.13
CA ALA A 172 8.44 2.23 -16.71
C ALA A 172 8.41 0.96 -15.83
N MET A 173 7.57 -0.03 -16.14
CA MET A 173 7.54 -1.31 -15.41
C MET A 173 8.84 -2.08 -15.57
N HIS A 174 9.38 -2.19 -16.78
CA HIS A 174 10.69 -2.82 -17.04
C HIS A 174 11.84 -2.08 -16.34
N ILE A 175 11.81 -0.75 -16.31
CA ILE A 175 12.81 0.05 -15.59
C ILE A 175 12.69 -0.18 -14.09
N LYS A 176 11.47 -0.26 -13.54
CA LYS A 176 11.26 -0.53 -12.12
C LYS A 176 11.79 -1.91 -11.72
N GLU A 177 11.54 -2.93 -12.52
CA GLU A 177 12.05 -4.28 -12.32
C GLU A 177 13.59 -4.31 -12.36
N LYS A 178 14.20 -3.66 -13.36
CA LYS A 178 15.67 -3.58 -13.48
C LYS A 178 16.33 -2.65 -12.46
N GLY A 179 15.61 -1.62 -12.03
CA GLY A 179 16.07 -0.59 -11.11
C GLY A 179 16.05 -1.05 -9.66
N ALA A 180 15.10 -1.93 -9.29
CA ALA A 180 15.08 -2.58 -7.98
C ALA A 180 16.39 -3.34 -7.68
N VAL A 181 17.06 -3.85 -8.71
CA VAL A 181 18.36 -4.55 -8.61
C VAL A 181 19.55 -3.59 -8.44
N LYS A 182 19.38 -2.29 -8.76
CA LYS A 182 20.48 -1.30 -8.82
C LYS A 182 20.46 -0.27 -7.68
N VAL A 183 19.65 -0.47 -6.65
CA VAL A 183 19.69 0.39 -5.47
C VAL A 183 21.01 0.13 -4.74
N THR A 184 21.92 1.09 -4.78
CA THR A 184 23.20 0.99 -4.08
C THR A 184 22.95 1.10 -2.58
N ASN A 185 23.21 0.02 -1.84
CA ASN A 185 23.13 0.04 -0.39
C ASN A 185 24.37 0.75 0.18
N VAL A 186 24.15 1.85 0.90
CA VAL A 186 25.24 2.66 1.51
C VAL A 186 25.84 1.95 2.74
N PHE A 187 25.10 1.01 3.33
CA PHE A 187 25.52 0.24 4.50
C PHE A 187 26.12 -1.13 4.14
N ASP A 188 26.38 -1.40 2.87
CA ASP A 188 27.09 -2.60 2.44
C ASP A 188 28.57 -2.48 2.89
N PRO A 189 29.17 -3.50 3.53
CA PRO A 189 30.60 -3.47 3.88
C PRO A 189 31.52 -3.18 2.69
N ASP A 190 31.09 -3.52 1.47
CA ASP A 190 31.83 -3.28 0.22
C ASP A 190 31.44 -1.95 -0.48
N TYR A 191 30.58 -1.12 0.14
CA TYR A 191 30.17 0.16 -0.43
C TYR A 191 31.29 1.20 -0.33
N ILE A 192 31.96 1.43 -1.45
CA ILE A 192 32.91 2.53 -1.57
C ILE A 192 32.18 3.71 -2.24
N PRO A 193 32.07 4.88 -1.57
CA PRO A 193 31.39 6.03 -2.14
C PRO A 193 32.11 6.49 -3.41
N LYS A 194 31.34 6.83 -4.45
CA LYS A 194 31.86 7.23 -5.77
C LYS A 194 32.84 8.42 -5.74
N ILE A 195 32.82 9.20 -4.66
CA ILE A 195 33.74 10.31 -4.41
C ILE A 195 35.18 9.80 -4.20
N LEU A 196 35.36 8.61 -3.60
CA LEU A 196 36.66 8.01 -3.33
C LEU A 196 37.21 7.19 -4.51
N LEU A 197 36.35 6.68 -5.40
CA LEU A 197 36.73 5.91 -6.61
C LEU A 197 37.22 6.77 -7.79
N GLY A 198 37.47 8.07 -7.58
CA GLY A 198 38.14 8.94 -8.56
C GLY A 198 37.60 8.82 -9.99
N HIS A 199 36.30 9.04 -10.21
CA HIS A 199 35.74 9.05 -11.56
C HIS A 199 35.43 10.45 -12.07
N SER A 200 36.17 10.78 -13.12
CA SER A 200 36.12 11.95 -13.98
C SER A 200 34.71 12.24 -14.51
N GLY A 201 34.23 13.45 -14.24
CA GLY A 201 33.73 14.37 -15.28
C GLY A 201 32.62 13.95 -16.25
N ARG A 202 31.91 12.84 -16.06
CA ARG A 202 30.67 12.54 -16.81
C ARG A 202 29.52 12.39 -15.85
N GLY A 203 29.14 13.53 -15.27
CA GLY A 203 27.91 13.74 -14.54
C GLY A 203 26.71 13.43 -15.42
N ARG A 204 26.30 12.17 -15.45
CA ARG A 204 24.98 11.79 -15.92
C ARG A 204 24.04 12.28 -14.83
N GLN A 205 23.42 13.44 -15.05
CA GLN A 205 22.36 13.95 -14.20
C GLN A 205 21.29 12.86 -14.11
N HIS A 206 21.31 12.09 -13.02
CA HIS A 206 20.22 11.21 -12.66
C HIS A 206 19.10 12.13 -12.17
N ASN A 207 18.32 12.64 -13.11
CA ASN A 207 17.03 13.22 -12.81
C ASN A 207 16.21 12.11 -12.15
N MET A 208 16.12 12.16 -10.83
CA MET A 208 15.23 11.33 -10.03
C MET A 208 13.78 11.81 -10.24
N SER A 209 13.30 11.69 -11.47
CA SER A 209 11.95 12.13 -11.83
C SER A 209 11.30 11.28 -12.93
N ASP A 210 11.74 10.02 -13.09
CA ASP A 210 10.96 9.00 -13.81
C ASP A 210 10.19 8.11 -12.82
N VAL A 211 9.66 8.69 -11.75
CA VAL A 211 8.40 8.18 -11.22
C VAL A 211 7.36 8.67 -12.21
N VAL A 212 6.82 7.75 -13.02
CA VAL A 212 5.54 7.97 -13.72
C VAL A 212 4.48 8.16 -12.64
N ALA A 213 4.44 9.37 -12.11
CA ALA A 213 3.39 9.81 -11.23
C ALA A 213 2.20 10.13 -12.12
N ILE A 214 1.10 9.42 -11.90
CA ILE A 214 -0.22 9.94 -12.26
C ILE A 214 -0.34 11.24 -11.45
N ARG A 215 -0.09 12.36 -12.12
CA ARG A 215 0.04 13.68 -11.48
C ARG A 215 -1.34 14.18 -11.07
N GLN A 216 -1.87 13.67 -9.95
CA GLN A 216 -2.93 14.36 -9.22
C GLN A 216 -2.32 15.54 -8.46
N LYS A 217 -2.12 16.66 -9.14
CA LYS A 217 -1.78 17.93 -8.49
C LYS A 217 -2.96 18.39 -7.64
N GLY A 218 -3.02 17.93 -6.40
CA GLY A 218 -3.80 18.60 -5.36
C GLY A 218 -3.24 20.01 -5.18
N ARG A 219 -3.97 21.03 -5.60
CA ARG A 219 -3.65 22.42 -5.26
C ARG A 219 -3.78 22.54 -3.73
N ARG A 220 -2.67 22.85 -3.03
CA ARG A 220 -2.71 23.31 -1.63
C ARG A 220 -3.61 24.55 -1.58
N ALA A 221 -4.62 24.53 -0.71
CA ALA A 221 -5.49 25.66 -0.51
C ALA A 221 -4.73 26.77 0.24
N THR A 222 -4.31 27.81 -0.46
CA THR A 222 -3.92 29.08 0.19
C THR A 222 -5.22 29.78 0.58
N GLY A 223 -5.73 29.48 1.77
CA GLY A 223 -6.91 30.12 2.34
C GLY A 223 -6.58 31.53 2.79
N ASN A 224 -6.91 32.53 1.97
CA ASN A 224 -6.90 33.93 2.42
C ASN A 224 -8.23 34.22 3.11
N ARG A 225 -8.27 34.04 4.44
CA ARG A 225 -9.46 34.31 5.26
C ARG A 225 -9.57 35.81 5.48
N LYS A 226 -10.35 36.52 4.64
CA LYS A 226 -10.76 37.90 4.91
C LYS A 226 -11.56 37.93 6.22
N LYS A 227 -11.01 38.57 7.26
CA LYS A 227 -11.78 38.95 8.45
C LYS A 227 -12.81 39.99 8.02
N ARG A 228 -14.11 39.70 8.23
CA ARG A 228 -15.15 40.72 8.22
C ARG A 228 -14.92 41.59 9.46
N SER A 229 -14.77 42.89 9.25
CA SER A 229 -15.14 43.95 10.19
C SER A 229 -16.07 44.89 9.43
#